data_AF-A0AAV2S3R4-F1
#
_entry.id   AF-A0AAV2S3R4-F1
#
_cell.length_a   1.000
_cell.length_b   1.000
_cell.length_c   1.000
_cell.angle_alpha   90.00
_cell.angle_beta   90.00
_cell.angle_gamma   90.00
#
_symmetry.space_group_name_H-M   'P 1'
#
loop_
_entity.id
_entity.type
_entity.pdbx_description
1 polymer ?
#
loop_
_entity_poly.entity_id
_entity_poly.type
_entity_poly.pdbx_seq_one_letter_code
_entity_poly.pdbx_strand_id
1 'polypeptide(L)'
;VQQRNITVSGKVLMIETVRKRKGNMYKLKVNFSPDIIVLYKEVRNLKNLGFHVPLSIVNKAHQANQLYPYAISLIDSIKTYERTIEKIGSNNSLLILVAGMRKEIQNLLSQGMDLMWDTYKLEPYVHRFSEYVYTFQEKVDELLATEEQLDVDVNSLDICQYAHTTFADILNKIQKAVDDLSLQQYSNLHIRVQSLDDL
;
A
#
# COMPACT_ATOMS: atom_id res chain seq x y z
N VAL A 1 9.98 -15.95 -34.73
CA VAL A 1 9.84 -14.74 -33.88
C VAL A 1 8.42 -14.73 -33.35
N GLN A 2 8.20 -15.15 -32.10
CA GLN A 2 6.86 -15.20 -31.50
C GLN A 2 6.33 -13.76 -31.38
N GLN A 3 5.20 -13.48 -32.02
CA GLN A 3 4.47 -12.23 -31.84
C GLN A 3 4.06 -12.14 -30.38
N ARG A 4 4.79 -11.34 -29.59
CA ARG A 4 4.35 -10.97 -28.24
C ARG A 4 3.08 -10.16 -28.41
N ASN A 5 1.94 -10.74 -28.05
CA ASN A 5 0.65 -10.06 -28.11
C ASN A 5 0.64 -8.93 -27.07
N ILE A 6 0.93 -7.70 -27.52
CA ILE A 6 0.79 -6.46 -26.75
C ILE A 6 -0.70 -6.09 -26.70
N THR A 7 -1.52 -6.94 -26.09
CA THR A 7 -2.94 -6.68 -25.86
C THR A 7 -3.13 -6.33 -24.39
N VAL A 8 -3.45 -5.06 -24.12
CA VAL A 8 -3.96 -4.59 -22.83
C VAL A 8 -5.43 -5.02 -22.70
N SER A 9 -5.65 -6.33 -22.73
CA SER A 9 -6.98 -6.91 -22.59
C SER A 9 -6.87 -8.10 -21.65
N GLY A 10 -7.74 -8.13 -20.64
CA GLY A 10 -7.72 -9.13 -19.58
C GLY A 10 -7.82 -8.51 -18.18
N LYS A 11 -7.48 -9.33 -17.18
CA LYS A 11 -7.54 -8.93 -15.77
C LYS A 11 -6.51 -7.85 -15.46
N VAL A 12 -6.88 -6.95 -14.55
CA VAL A 12 -6.04 -5.85 -14.08
C VAL A 12 -4.90 -6.36 -13.20
N LEU A 13 -5.19 -7.37 -12.37
CA LEU A 13 -4.24 -7.96 -11.44
C LEU A 13 -3.87 -9.39 -11.86
N MET A 14 -2.61 -9.75 -11.69
CA MET A 14 -2.08 -11.10 -11.85
C MET A 14 -1.19 -11.46 -10.66
N ILE A 15 -1.14 -12.74 -10.34
CA ILE A 15 -0.22 -13.28 -9.32
C ILE A 15 1.02 -13.78 -10.04
N GLU A 16 2.18 -13.22 -9.71
CA GLU A 16 3.48 -13.67 -10.21
C GLU A 16 4.16 -14.54 -9.13
N THR A 17 4.65 -15.71 -9.54
CA THR A 17 5.47 -16.56 -8.68
C THR A 17 6.92 -16.10 -8.72
N VAL A 18 7.40 -15.53 -7.61
CA VAL A 18 8.80 -15.17 -7.44
C VAL A 18 9.51 -16.29 -6.67
N ARG A 19 10.48 -16.94 -7.32
CA ARG A 19 11.31 -17.96 -6.67
C ARG A 19 12.33 -17.28 -5.75
N LYS A 20 12.25 -17.55 -4.43
CA LYS A 20 13.29 -17.17 -3.45
C LYS A 20 14.09 -18.41 -3.04
N ARG A 21 15.28 -18.20 -2.46
CA ARG A 21 16.15 -19.28 -1.93
C ARG A 21 15.46 -20.18 -0.89
N LYS A 22 14.41 -19.69 -0.21
CA LYS A 22 13.59 -20.42 0.80
C LYS A 22 12.15 -20.70 0.33
N GLY A 23 11.94 -20.95 -0.96
CA GLY A 23 10.64 -21.37 -1.52
C GLY A 23 10.00 -20.37 -2.48
N ASN A 24 8.86 -20.76 -3.03
CA ASN A 24 8.08 -19.94 -3.96
C ASN A 24 7.27 -18.90 -3.16
N MET A 25 7.46 -17.62 -3.48
CA MET A 25 6.70 -16.52 -2.91
C MET A 25 5.80 -15.95 -3.99
N TYR A 26 4.52 -15.81 -3.69
CA TYR A 26 3.56 -15.20 -4.61
C TYR A 26 3.57 -13.69 -4.39
N LYS A 27 3.72 -12.91 -5.45
CA LYS A 27 3.61 -11.45 -5.44
C LYS A 27 2.47 -11.00 -6.32
N LEU A 28 1.76 -9.97 -5.88
CA LEU A 28 0.74 -9.32 -6.69
C LEU A 28 1.42 -8.40 -7.70
N LYS A 29 1.03 -8.51 -8.97
CA LYS A 29 1.54 -7.67 -10.04
C LYS A 29 0.38 -7.16 -10.89
N VAL A 30 0.42 -5.88 -11.21
CA VAL A 30 -0.51 -5.31 -12.18
C VAL A 30 -0.15 -5.83 -13.56
N ASN A 31 -1.14 -6.29 -14.31
CA ASN A 31 -0.99 -6.79 -15.67
C ASN A 31 -0.82 -5.65 -16.67
N PHE A 32 0.32 -4.96 -16.56
CA PHE A 32 0.67 -3.87 -17.45
C PHE A 32 2.15 -3.99 -17.85
N SER A 33 2.40 -4.25 -19.14
CA SER A 33 3.76 -4.41 -19.64
C SER A 33 4.45 -3.05 -19.80
N PRO A 34 5.71 -2.88 -19.34
CA PRO A 34 6.48 -1.67 -19.61
C PRO A 34 6.73 -1.43 -21.12
N ASP A 35 6.64 -2.49 -21.93
CA ASP A 35 6.79 -2.42 -23.40
C ASP A 35 5.71 -1.54 -24.06
N ILE A 36 4.57 -1.35 -23.39
CA ILE A 36 3.46 -0.50 -23.87
C ILE A 36 3.91 0.96 -23.98
N ILE A 37 4.67 1.45 -23.00
CA ILE A 37 5.18 2.83 -22.99
C ILE A 37 6.20 3.01 -24.12
N VAL A 38 7.03 1.98 -24.34
CA VAL A 38 8.02 1.95 -25.41
C VAL A 38 7.30 2.01 -26.76
N LEU A 39 6.27 1.20 -26.97
CA LEU A 39 5.45 1.23 -28.17
C LEU A 39 4.86 2.63 -28.43
N TYR A 40 4.29 3.27 -27.41
CA TYR A 40 3.77 4.63 -27.55
C TYR A 40 4.85 5.65 -27.92
N LYS A 41 6.02 5.58 -27.28
CA LYS A 41 7.18 6.44 -27.58
C LYS A 41 7.68 6.23 -29.01
N GLU A 42 7.78 4.98 -29.46
CA GLU A 42 8.22 4.62 -30.81
C GLU A 42 7.23 5.11 -31.88
N VAL A 43 5.93 4.90 -31.66
CA VAL A 43 4.88 5.39 -32.58
C VAL A 43 4.92 6.91 -32.69
N ARG A 44 5.09 7.62 -31.56
CA ARG A 44 5.24 9.09 -31.54
C ARG A 44 6.50 9.53 -32.31
N ASN A 45 7.64 8.88 -32.09
CA ASN A 45 8.90 9.22 -32.74
C ASN A 45 8.84 8.96 -34.26
N LEU A 46 8.29 7.83 -34.70
CA LEU A 46 8.13 7.51 -36.11
C LEU A 46 7.21 8.50 -36.82
N LYS A 47 6.10 8.90 -36.17
CA LYS A 47 5.20 9.92 -36.72
C LYS A 47 5.91 11.29 -36.83
N ASN A 48 6.70 11.66 -35.83
CA ASN A 48 7.48 12.92 -35.86
C ASN A 48 8.55 12.93 -36.95
N LEU A 49 9.12 11.77 -37.28
CA LEU A 49 10.09 11.60 -38.37
C LEU A 49 9.43 11.50 -39.76
N GLY A 50 8.09 11.54 -39.84
CA GLY A 50 7.36 11.47 -41.11
C GLY A 50 7.13 10.05 -41.66
N PHE A 51 7.42 9.00 -40.87
CA PHE A 51 7.16 7.62 -41.29
C PHE A 51 5.67 7.28 -41.16
N HIS A 52 5.17 6.50 -42.14
CA HIS A 52 3.81 5.96 -42.09
C HIS A 52 3.73 4.76 -41.15
N VAL A 53 3.10 4.97 -39.99
CA VAL A 53 2.82 3.90 -39.03
C VAL A 53 1.40 3.34 -39.27
N PRO A 54 1.22 2.01 -39.38
CA PRO A 54 -0.10 1.40 -39.51
C PRO A 54 -1.07 1.82 -38.40
N LEU A 55 -2.30 2.18 -38.77
CA LEU A 55 -3.35 2.65 -37.84
C LEU A 55 -3.65 1.65 -36.72
N SER A 56 -3.50 0.34 -36.98
CA SER A 56 -3.67 -0.71 -35.97
C SER A 56 -2.69 -0.58 -34.80
N ILE A 57 -1.45 -0.17 -35.07
CA ILE A 57 -0.41 0.03 -34.06
C ILE A 57 -0.65 1.35 -33.32
N VAL A 58 -1.03 2.40 -34.05
CA VAL A 58 -1.40 3.70 -33.48
C VAL A 58 -2.57 3.57 -32.52
N ASN A 59 -3.63 2.86 -32.90
CA ASN A 59 -4.81 2.67 -32.06
C ASN A 59 -4.49 1.87 -30.80
N LYS A 60 -3.70 0.80 -30.91
CA LYS A 60 -3.23 0.03 -29.74
C LYS A 60 -2.39 0.89 -28.79
N ALA A 61 -1.45 1.67 -29.34
CA ALA A 61 -0.63 2.58 -28.54
C ALA A 61 -1.48 3.66 -27.86
N HIS A 62 -2.51 4.18 -28.54
CA HIS A 62 -3.40 5.18 -27.98
C HIS A 62 -4.27 4.63 -26.84
N GLN A 63 -4.92 3.49 -27.03
CA GLN A 63 -5.72 2.82 -25.99
C GLN A 63 -4.88 2.51 -24.76
N ALA A 64 -3.68 1.98 -24.97
CA ALA A 64 -2.80 1.62 -23.88
C ALA A 64 -2.27 2.86 -23.12
N ASN A 65 -2.08 3.99 -23.82
CA ASN A 65 -1.74 5.27 -23.19
C ASN A 65 -2.90 5.86 -22.37
N GLN A 66 -4.16 5.61 -22.73
CA GLN A 66 -5.31 6.02 -21.92
C GLN A 66 -5.38 5.27 -20.59
N LEU A 67 -5.06 3.98 -20.59
CA LEU A 67 -5.06 3.14 -19.38
C LEU A 67 -3.82 3.32 -18.50
N TYR A 68 -2.76 3.93 -19.04
CA TYR A 68 -1.46 4.07 -18.39
C TYR A 68 -1.50 4.76 -17.02
N PRO A 69 -2.17 5.92 -16.83
CA PRO A 69 -2.21 6.59 -15.53
C PRO A 69 -2.82 5.71 -14.43
N TYR A 70 -3.88 4.98 -14.76
CA TYR A 70 -4.54 4.05 -13.84
C TYR A 70 -3.63 2.88 -13.46
N ALA A 71 -2.90 2.33 -14.44
CA ALA A 71 -1.94 1.25 -14.20
C ALA A 71 -0.79 1.68 -13.29
N ILE A 72 -0.22 2.88 -13.51
CA ILE A 72 0.84 3.42 -12.64
C ILE A 72 0.32 3.60 -11.22
N SER A 73 -0.85 4.24 -11.06
CA SER A 73 -1.42 4.50 -9.75
C SER A 73 -1.61 3.19 -8.97
N LEU A 74 -2.16 2.15 -9.60
CA LEU A 74 -2.28 0.82 -8.99
C LEU A 74 -0.93 0.19 -8.63
N ILE A 75 0.05 0.25 -9.53
CA ILE A 75 1.40 -0.29 -9.28
C ILE A 75 2.02 0.40 -8.07
N ASP A 76 1.92 1.72 -8.00
CA ASP A 76 2.51 2.50 -6.94
C ASP A 76 1.77 2.28 -5.62
N SER A 77 0.44 2.21 -5.61
CA SER A 77 -0.32 1.86 -4.41
C SER A 77 0.01 0.44 -3.90
N ILE A 78 0.12 -0.56 -4.78
CA ILE A 78 0.53 -1.91 -4.35
C ILE A 78 1.94 -1.89 -3.75
N LYS A 79 2.89 -1.18 -4.38
CA LYS A 79 4.25 -1.03 -3.83
C LYS A 79 4.27 -0.31 -2.50
N THR A 80 3.47 0.74 -2.34
CA THR A 80 3.33 1.47 -1.08
C THR A 80 2.80 0.54 0.00
N TYR A 81 1.75 -0.24 -0.28
CA TYR A 81 1.23 -1.22 0.66
C TYR A 81 2.25 -2.29 1.05
N GLU A 82 3.02 -2.85 0.09
CA GLU A 82 4.09 -3.81 0.39
C GLU A 82 5.13 -3.17 1.33
N ARG A 83 5.58 -1.95 1.04
CA ARG A 83 6.54 -1.22 1.88
C ARG A 83 6.00 -0.94 3.29
N THR A 84 4.75 -0.52 3.40
CA THR A 84 4.12 -0.24 4.69
C THR A 84 4.01 -1.52 5.54
N ILE A 85 3.70 -2.66 4.93
CA ILE A 85 3.71 -3.95 5.64
C ILE A 85 5.13 -4.35 6.06
N GLU A 86 6.13 -4.18 5.19
CA GLU A 86 7.52 -4.48 5.53
C GLU A 86 8.02 -3.62 6.70
N LYS A 87 7.61 -2.34 6.77
CA LYS A 87 7.87 -1.47 7.93
C LYS A 87 7.25 -2.00 9.23
N ILE A 88 5.98 -2.42 9.20
CA ILE A 88 5.28 -2.95 10.38
C ILE A 88 5.85 -4.31 10.82
N GLY A 89 6.37 -5.11 9.89
CA GLY A 89 6.76 -6.50 10.11
C GLY A 89 7.75 -6.75 11.26
N SER A 90 8.43 -5.71 11.75
CA SER A 90 9.31 -5.77 12.92
C SER A 90 8.55 -5.80 14.25
N ASN A 91 7.34 -5.23 14.34
CA ASN A 91 6.62 -4.99 15.58
C ASN A 91 5.26 -5.71 15.59
N ASN A 92 5.18 -6.85 16.28
CA ASN A 92 3.96 -7.66 16.35
C ASN A 92 2.77 -6.92 17.00
N SER A 93 3.04 -6.03 17.96
CA SER A 93 2.03 -5.19 18.63
C SER A 93 1.31 -4.25 17.65
N LEU A 94 2.06 -3.62 16.75
CA LEU A 94 1.49 -2.72 15.72
C LEU A 94 0.63 -3.49 14.71
N LEU A 95 1.00 -4.74 14.45
CA LEU A 95 0.30 -5.62 13.52
C LEU A 95 -1.13 -5.92 13.98
N ILE A 96 -1.36 -5.99 15.30
CA ILE A 96 -2.67 -6.18 15.93
C ILE A 96 -3.53 -4.91 15.81
N LEU A 97 -2.93 -3.73 15.98
CA LEU A 97 -3.61 -2.43 15.90
C LEU A 97 -4.10 -2.09 14.49
N VAL A 98 -3.30 -2.48 13.50
CA VAL A 98 -3.51 -2.16 12.09
C VAL A 98 -4.33 -3.26 11.36
N ALA A 99 -4.75 -4.30 12.07
CA ALA A 99 -5.43 -5.48 11.50
C ALA A 99 -6.72 -5.15 10.73
N GLY A 100 -7.56 -4.24 11.26
CA GLY A 100 -8.81 -3.83 10.59
C GLY A 100 -8.57 -3.16 9.24
N MET A 101 -7.65 -2.20 9.18
CA MET A 101 -7.32 -1.51 7.93
C MET A 101 -6.68 -2.45 6.91
N ARG A 102 -5.84 -3.40 7.36
CA ARG A 102 -5.30 -4.44 6.46
C ARG A 102 -6.39 -5.31 5.87
N LYS A 103 -7.39 -5.70 6.67
CA LYS A 103 -8.53 -6.48 6.19
C LYS A 103 -9.32 -5.70 5.14
N GLU A 104 -9.52 -4.40 5.32
CA GLU A 104 -10.19 -3.57 4.32
C GLU A 104 -9.40 -3.46 3.01
N ILE A 105 -8.08 -3.26 3.06
CA ILE A 105 -7.23 -3.28 1.86
C ILE A 105 -7.30 -4.64 1.16
N GLN A 106 -7.28 -5.74 1.92
CA GLN A 106 -7.40 -7.09 1.36
C GLN A 106 -8.77 -7.32 0.70
N ASN A 107 -9.85 -6.76 1.26
CA ASN A 107 -11.18 -6.79 0.65
C ASN A 107 -11.26 -5.96 -0.64
N LEU A 108 -10.55 -4.82 -0.71
CA LEU A 108 -10.44 -4.04 -1.94
C LEU A 108 -9.62 -4.81 -2.98
N LEU A 109 -8.51 -5.43 -2.59
CA LEU A 109 -7.71 -6.28 -3.46
C LEU A 109 -8.52 -7.46 -4.02
N SER A 110 -9.33 -8.13 -3.19
CA SER A 110 -10.18 -9.22 -3.68
C SER A 110 -11.20 -8.74 -4.70
N GLN A 111 -11.78 -7.55 -4.52
CA GLN A 111 -12.65 -6.92 -5.52
C GLN A 111 -11.89 -6.59 -6.81
N GLY A 112 -10.63 -6.14 -6.70
CA GLY A 112 -9.77 -5.82 -7.83
C GLY A 112 -9.35 -7.02 -8.68
N MET A 113 -9.29 -8.22 -8.10
CA MET A 113 -8.89 -9.44 -8.81
C MET A 113 -9.88 -9.89 -9.89
N ASP A 114 -11.13 -9.47 -9.75
CA ASP A 114 -12.21 -9.76 -10.71
C ASP A 114 -12.37 -8.66 -11.78
N LEU A 115 -11.64 -7.53 -11.65
CA LEU A 115 -11.74 -6.42 -12.59
C LEU A 115 -10.95 -6.66 -13.88
N MET A 116 -11.54 -6.25 -14.99
CA MET A 116 -10.93 -6.20 -16.31
C MET A 116 -10.67 -4.74 -16.73
N TRP A 117 -9.63 -4.52 -17.54
CA TRP A 117 -9.23 -3.19 -18.00
C TRP A 117 -10.34 -2.41 -18.72
N ASP A 118 -11.26 -3.11 -19.38
CA ASP A 118 -12.34 -2.51 -20.16
C ASP A 118 -13.60 -2.17 -19.33
N THR A 119 -13.52 -2.28 -18.00
CA THR A 119 -14.69 -2.06 -17.12
C THR A 119 -14.85 -0.60 -16.76
N TYR A 120 -16.06 -0.04 -16.87
CA TYR A 120 -16.39 1.33 -16.43
C TYR A 120 -16.13 1.60 -14.93
N LYS A 121 -16.04 0.54 -14.11
CA LYS A 121 -15.74 0.61 -12.67
C LYS A 121 -14.25 0.74 -12.35
N LEU A 122 -13.37 0.68 -13.35
CA LEU A 122 -11.93 0.68 -13.14
C LEU A 122 -11.47 1.99 -12.48
N GLU A 123 -11.78 3.13 -13.07
CA GLU A 123 -11.38 4.45 -12.58
C GLU A 123 -11.78 4.71 -11.12
N PRO A 124 -13.06 4.56 -10.72
CA PRO A 124 -13.44 4.79 -9.32
C PRO A 124 -12.80 3.77 -8.37
N TYR A 125 -12.56 2.54 -8.83
CA TYR A 125 -11.83 1.55 -8.03
C TYR A 125 -10.38 1.95 -7.80
N VAL A 126 -9.66 2.35 -8.85
CA VAL A 126 -8.25 2.76 -8.74
C VAL A 126 -8.13 3.94 -7.78
N HIS A 127 -8.99 4.95 -7.92
CA HIS A 127 -8.94 6.12 -7.04
C HIS A 127 -9.18 5.74 -5.58
N ARG A 128 -10.25 5.00 -5.31
CA ARG A 128 -10.60 4.54 -3.95
C ARG A 128 -9.51 3.67 -3.34
N PHE A 129 -8.94 2.75 -4.12
CA PHE A 129 -7.87 1.88 -3.65
C PHE A 129 -6.62 2.69 -3.29
N SER A 130 -6.21 3.60 -4.17
CA SER A 130 -5.05 4.45 -3.95
C SER A 130 -5.21 5.32 -2.72
N GLU A 131 -6.36 6.01 -2.58
CA GLU A 131 -6.68 6.84 -1.42
C GLU A 131 -6.59 6.03 -0.12
N TYR A 132 -7.25 4.86 -0.07
CA TYR A 132 -7.25 4.03 1.12
C TYR A 132 -5.86 3.50 1.50
N VAL A 133 -5.02 3.18 0.52
CA VAL A 133 -3.61 2.79 0.75
C VAL A 133 -2.77 3.96 1.26
N TYR A 134 -2.98 5.17 0.76
CA TYR A 134 -2.26 6.34 1.25
C TYR A 134 -2.67 6.70 2.68
N THR A 135 -3.97 6.72 2.99
CA THR A 135 -4.45 6.90 4.37
C THR A 135 -3.91 5.83 5.30
N PHE A 136 -3.85 4.58 4.83
CA PHE A 136 -3.24 3.49 5.59
C PHE A 136 -1.75 3.75 5.88
N GLN A 137 -1.01 4.22 4.88
CA GLN A 137 0.40 4.57 5.06
C GLN A 137 0.57 5.68 6.09
N GLU A 138 -0.19 6.78 5.96
CA GLU A 138 -0.12 7.92 6.90
C GLU A 138 -0.43 7.50 8.33
N LYS A 139 -1.50 6.71 8.53
CA LYS A 139 -1.85 6.19 9.85
C LYS A 139 -0.79 5.26 10.43
N VAL A 140 -0.15 4.44 9.61
CA VAL A 140 0.95 3.58 10.08
C VAL A 140 2.17 4.40 10.46
N ASP A 141 2.52 5.42 9.68
CA ASP A 141 3.64 6.30 9.98
C ASP A 141 3.36 7.13 11.26
N GLU A 142 2.13 7.60 11.48
CA GLU A 142 1.69 8.26 12.73
C GLU A 142 1.75 7.29 13.93
N LEU A 143 1.19 6.09 13.78
CA LEU A 143 1.19 5.07 14.82
C LEU A 143 2.61 4.66 15.24
N LEU A 144 3.53 4.53 14.28
CA LEU A 144 4.94 4.25 14.57
C LEU A 144 5.57 5.34 15.43
N ALA A 145 5.30 6.62 15.13
CA ALA A 145 5.81 7.74 15.91
C ALA A 145 5.22 7.78 17.33
N THR A 146 3.92 7.49 17.48
CA THR A 146 3.28 7.41 18.79
C THR A 146 3.82 6.25 19.63
N GLU A 147 4.02 5.07 19.04
CA GLU A 147 4.56 3.91 19.76
C GLU A 147 6.01 4.15 20.20
N GLU A 148 6.85 4.77 19.36
CA GLU A 148 8.22 5.15 19.74
C GLU A 148 8.23 6.12 20.93
N GLN A 149 7.33 7.11 20.93
CA GLN A 149 7.18 8.03 22.06
C GLN A 149 6.70 7.31 23.33
N LEU A 150 5.76 6.38 23.19
CA LEU A 150 5.24 5.59 24.30
C LEU A 150 6.33 4.70 24.91
N ASP A 151 7.16 4.06 24.08
CA ASP A 151 8.31 3.28 24.55
C ASP A 151 9.32 4.16 25.32
N VAL A 152 9.56 5.40 24.88
CA VAL A 152 10.42 6.35 25.61
C VAL A 152 9.82 6.73 26.96
N ASP A 153 8.51 7.01 27.01
CA ASP A 153 7.83 7.38 28.25
C ASP A 153 7.77 6.21 29.24
N VAL A 154 7.54 4.98 28.77
CA VAL A 154 7.58 3.75 29.60
C VAL A 154 8.99 3.50 30.14
N ASN A 155 10.03 3.58 29.29
CA ASN A 155 11.41 3.43 29.76
C ASN A 155 11.82 4.53 30.75
N SER A 156 11.21 5.72 30.65
CA SER A 156 11.47 6.80 31.58
C SER A 156 10.91 6.51 32.99
N LEU A 157 9.87 5.68 33.12
CA LEU A 157 9.37 5.22 34.43
C LEU A 157 10.42 4.40 35.19
N ASP A 158 11.24 3.63 34.50
CA ASP A 158 12.27 2.78 35.10
C ASP A 158 13.50 3.58 35.58
N ILE A 159 13.78 4.73 34.94
CA ILE A 159 14.97 5.55 35.20
C ILE A 159 14.67 6.78 36.07
N CYS A 160 13.40 7.16 36.23
CA CYS A 160 13.04 8.39 36.93
C CYS A 160 13.35 8.34 38.44
N GLN A 161 13.57 9.53 39.02
CA GLN A 161 13.69 9.64 40.47
C GLN A 161 12.38 9.23 41.14
N TYR A 162 12.48 8.56 42.28
CA TYR A 162 11.35 8.10 43.06
C TYR A 162 10.61 9.28 43.72
N ALA A 163 9.86 10.02 42.92
CA ALA A 163 9.06 11.17 43.31
C ALA A 163 7.67 11.06 42.71
N HIS A 164 6.65 11.27 43.54
CA HIS A 164 5.26 11.13 43.13
C HIS A 164 4.88 12.05 41.96
N THR A 165 5.43 13.26 41.92
CA THR A 165 5.14 14.24 40.85
C THR A 165 5.67 13.80 39.49
N THR A 166 6.87 13.23 39.44
CA THR A 166 7.48 12.76 38.19
C THR A 166 6.75 11.54 37.63
N PHE A 167 6.33 10.61 38.49
CA PHE A 167 5.50 9.48 38.07
C PHE A 167 4.13 9.94 37.51
N ALA A 168 3.46 10.86 38.21
CA ALA A 168 2.17 11.39 37.77
C ALA A 168 2.28 12.09 36.40
N ASP A 169 3.34 12.87 36.18
CA ASP A 169 3.57 13.55 34.90
C ASP A 169 3.81 12.58 33.75
N ILE A 170 4.58 11.51 33.96
CA ILE A 170 4.85 10.50 32.94
C ILE A 170 3.59 9.67 32.63
N LEU A 171 2.85 9.23 33.65
CA LEU A 171 1.60 8.50 33.47
C LEU A 171 0.55 9.33 32.72
N ASN A 172 0.46 10.63 32.99
CA ASN A 172 -0.43 11.52 32.24
C ASN A 172 -0.04 11.64 30.76
N LYS A 173 1.25 11.61 30.42
CA LYS A 173 1.71 11.59 29.02
C LYS A 173 1.35 10.28 28.32
N ILE A 174 1.56 9.15 29.00
CA ILE A 174 1.20 7.82 28.48
C ILE A 174 -0.30 7.75 28.24
N GLN A 175 -1.12 8.17 29.22
CA GLN A 175 -2.58 8.18 29.08
C GLN A 175 -3.02 9.06 27.91
N LYS A 176 -2.43 10.24 27.75
CA LYS A 176 -2.73 11.12 26.61
C LYS A 176 -2.41 10.45 25.27
N ALA A 177 -1.28 9.77 25.16
CA ALA A 177 -0.91 9.03 23.95
C ALA A 177 -1.90 7.89 23.67
N VAL A 178 -2.34 7.16 24.70
CA VAL A 178 -3.38 6.12 24.59
C VAL A 178 -4.73 6.70 24.17
N ASP A 179 -5.12 7.86 24.72
CA ASP A 179 -6.35 8.56 24.36
C ASP A 179 -6.31 9.01 22.90
N ASP A 180 -5.18 9.55 22.43
CA ASP A 180 -4.97 9.93 21.04
C ASP A 180 -5.08 8.71 20.09
N LEU A 181 -4.52 7.56 20.48
CA LEU A 181 -4.69 6.29 19.76
C LEU A 181 -6.15 5.80 19.73
N SER A 182 -6.93 6.06 20.79
CA SER A 182 -8.33 5.69 20.87
C SER A 182 -9.22 6.49 19.90
N LEU A 183 -8.88 7.77 19.67
CA LEU A 183 -9.59 8.65 18.74
C LEU A 183 -9.43 8.20 17.29
N GLN A 184 -8.30 7.58 16.95
CA GLN A 184 -7.96 7.14 15.60
C GLN A 184 -8.64 5.83 15.15
N GLN A 185 -9.46 5.21 16.03
CA GLN A 185 -10.19 3.95 15.81
C GLN A 185 -9.30 2.79 15.34
N TYR A 186 -8.11 2.63 15.93
CA TYR A 186 -7.30 1.43 15.69
C TYR A 186 -8.02 0.18 16.18
N SER A 187 -7.83 -0.93 15.45
CA SER A 187 -8.41 -2.21 15.85
C SER A 187 -7.73 -2.71 17.11
N ASN A 188 -8.43 -3.46 17.96
CA ASN A 188 -7.80 -4.20 19.07
C ASN A 188 -6.99 -3.34 20.07
N LEU A 189 -7.25 -2.03 20.17
CA LEU A 189 -6.55 -1.15 21.12
C LEU A 189 -6.66 -1.67 22.57
N HIS A 190 -7.82 -2.20 22.95
CA HIS A 190 -8.03 -2.80 24.28
C HIS A 190 -7.02 -3.89 24.66
N ILE A 191 -6.58 -4.71 23.70
CA ILE A 191 -5.57 -5.76 23.93
C ILE A 191 -4.20 -5.12 24.18
N ARG A 192 -3.88 -4.06 23.43
CA ARG A 192 -2.61 -3.34 23.61
C ARG A 192 -2.55 -2.60 24.93
N VAL A 193 -3.65 -1.93 25.34
CA VAL A 193 -3.75 -1.24 26.63
C VAL A 193 -3.59 -2.22 27.78
N GLN A 194 -4.26 -3.37 27.74
CA GLN A 194 -4.04 -4.43 28.75
C GLN A 194 -2.58 -4.89 28.80
N SER A 195 -1.92 -5.02 27.65
CA SER A 195 -0.51 -5.40 27.60
C SER A 195 0.44 -4.31 28.10
N LEU A 196 -0.01 -3.04 28.11
CA LEU A 196 0.73 -1.92 28.70
C LEU A 196 0.52 -1.84 30.21
N ASP A 197 -0.69 -2.11 30.70
CA ASP A 197 -1.01 -2.10 32.12
C ASP A 197 -0.34 -3.26 32.89
N ASP A 198 -0.05 -4.38 32.20
CA ASP A 198 0.61 -5.56 32.76
C ASP A 198 2.15 -5.45 32.81
N LEU A 199 2.75 -4.43 32.18
CA LEU A 199 4.21 -4.17 32.17
C LEU A 199 4.67 -3.46 33.46
#